data_AF-W0PFX1-F1
#
_entry.id   AF-W0PFX1-F1
#
_cell.length_a   1.000
_cell.length_b   1.000
_cell.length_c   1.000
_cell.angle_alpha   90.00
_cell.angle_beta   90.00
_cell.angle_gamma   90.00
#
_symmetry.space_group_name_H-M   'P 1'
#
loop_
_entity.id
_entity.type
_entity.pdbx_description
1 polymer ?
#
loop_
_entity_poly.entity_id
_entity_poly.type
_entity_poly.pdbx_seq_one_letter_code
_entity_poly.pdbx_strand_id
1 'polypeptide(L)'
;MKNVGFKGGSSMFEVGTPAEMEEFFNYLRGKLVSREDLEILDRLYRKYIAYDDLDKVSQLVSSLRSNPALMLDKKYLKNLDAIEHCIESAKVFYKNWGEYVPLKVGVTDVPYYIDDERLPLELYDALTNDDPPFWLR
;
A
#
# COMPACT_ATOMS: atom_id res chain seq x y z
N MET A 1 -2.10 -8.40 -19.08
CA MET A 1 -1.22 -7.65 -18.17
C MET A 1 -1.87 -7.72 -16.81
N LYS A 2 -1.10 -7.98 -15.75
CA LYS A 2 -1.65 -8.00 -14.38
C LYS A 2 -1.90 -6.55 -13.96
N ASN A 3 -3.05 -6.25 -13.40
CA ASN A 3 -3.34 -5.01 -12.69
C ASN A 3 -3.02 -5.16 -11.20
N VAL A 4 -2.73 -4.04 -10.55
CA VAL A 4 -2.37 -3.97 -9.14
C VAL A 4 -3.14 -2.87 -8.42
N GLY A 5 -3.22 -3.03 -7.11
CA GLY A 5 -4.07 -2.23 -6.25
C GLY A 5 -3.63 -2.24 -4.81
N PHE A 6 -4.38 -1.51 -3.99
CA PHE A 6 -4.27 -1.58 -2.54
C PHE A 6 -5.36 -2.48 -1.98
N LYS A 7 -4.99 -3.23 -0.95
CA LYS A 7 -5.85 -4.15 -0.20
C LYS A 7 -5.78 -3.80 1.27
N GLY A 8 -6.88 -3.95 2.00
CA GLY A 8 -6.90 -3.78 3.45
C GLY A 8 -8.31 -4.00 4.00
N GLY A 9 -8.43 -4.76 5.10
CA GLY A 9 -9.74 -5.21 5.59
C GLY A 9 -10.49 -5.99 4.51
N SER A 10 -11.75 -5.65 4.29
CA SER A 10 -12.58 -6.23 3.21
C SER A 10 -12.55 -5.42 1.92
N SER A 11 -11.58 -4.52 1.75
CA SER A 11 -11.51 -3.56 0.64
C SER A 11 -10.34 -3.84 -0.30
N MET A 12 -10.61 -3.64 -1.59
CA MET A 12 -9.69 -3.83 -2.71
C MET A 12 -9.91 -2.71 -3.72
N PHE A 13 -8.86 -2.01 -4.11
CA PHE A 13 -8.93 -0.96 -5.13
C PHE A 13 -7.84 -1.15 -6.17
N GLU A 14 -8.24 -1.46 -7.40
CA GLU A 14 -7.34 -1.41 -8.55
C GLU A 14 -7.00 0.04 -8.88
N VAL A 15 -5.71 0.33 -9.06
CA VAL A 15 -5.24 1.68 -9.37
C VAL A 15 -4.42 1.75 -10.66
N GLY A 16 -4.01 0.62 -11.23
CA GLY A 16 -3.37 0.58 -12.54
C GLY A 16 -2.46 -0.64 -12.74
N THR A 17 -1.53 -0.49 -13.67
CA THR A 17 -0.50 -1.49 -13.99
C THR A 17 0.67 -1.46 -12.99
N PRO A 18 1.47 -2.53 -12.90
CA PRO A 18 2.69 -2.56 -12.11
C PRO A 18 3.64 -1.39 -12.39
N ALA A 19 3.80 -1.01 -13.66
CA ALA A 19 4.66 0.12 -14.05
C ALA A 19 4.13 1.45 -13.50
N GLU A 20 2.81 1.69 -13.55
CA GLU A 20 2.19 2.88 -12.97
C GLU A 20 2.31 2.90 -11.44
N MET A 21 2.21 1.73 -10.79
CA MET A 21 2.42 1.59 -9.35
C MET A 21 3.88 1.89 -8.96
N GLU A 22 4.86 1.37 -9.70
CA GLU A 22 6.27 1.71 -9.49
C GLU A 22 6.53 3.20 -9.70
N GLU A 23 5.96 3.80 -10.73
CA GLU A 23 6.04 5.24 -10.98
C GLU A 23 5.48 6.03 -9.79
N PHE A 24 4.33 5.63 -9.24
CA PHE A 24 3.73 6.24 -8.06
C PHE A 24 4.66 6.21 -6.83
N PHE A 25 5.23 5.04 -6.50
CA PHE A 25 6.13 4.94 -5.35
C PHE A 25 7.43 5.73 -5.57
N ASN A 26 8.01 5.69 -6.77
CA ASN A 26 9.20 6.47 -7.10
C ASN A 26 8.93 7.97 -7.04
N TYR A 27 7.75 8.40 -7.50
CA TYR A 27 7.31 9.77 -7.39
C TYR A 27 7.24 10.23 -5.92
N LEU A 28 6.64 9.43 -5.03
CA LEU A 28 6.57 9.77 -3.61
C LEU A 28 7.95 9.77 -2.93
N ARG A 29 8.84 8.83 -3.25
CA ARG A 29 10.23 8.83 -2.74
C ARG A 29 10.98 10.11 -3.08
N GLY A 30 10.76 10.68 -4.26
CA GLY A 30 11.36 11.96 -4.65
C GLY A 30 10.78 13.19 -3.93
N LYS A 31 9.68 13.03 -3.19
CA LYS A 31 8.97 14.10 -2.48
C LYS A 31 9.16 14.05 -0.97
N LEU A 32 9.33 12.85 -0.41
CA LEU A 32 9.49 12.65 1.02
C LEU A 32 10.93 12.91 1.46
N VAL A 33 11.08 13.61 2.59
CA VAL A 33 12.38 13.94 3.19
C VAL A 33 12.58 13.29 4.56
N SER A 34 11.47 12.95 5.24
CA SER A 34 11.52 12.26 6.53
C SER A 34 11.97 10.83 6.31
N ARG A 35 12.95 10.40 7.10
CA ARG A 35 13.41 9.02 7.11
C ARG A 35 12.30 8.06 7.52
N GLU A 36 11.48 8.45 8.50
CA GLU A 36 10.35 7.63 8.96
C GLU A 36 9.29 7.46 7.86
N ASP A 37 8.96 8.55 7.15
CA ASP A 37 7.99 8.49 6.04
C ASP A 37 8.50 7.60 4.90
N LEU A 38 9.79 7.66 4.60
CA LEU A 38 10.43 6.80 3.60
C LEU A 38 10.43 5.33 4.03
N GLU A 39 10.73 5.02 5.30
CA GLU A 39 10.70 3.66 5.84
C GLU A 39 9.28 3.06 5.77
N ILE A 40 8.24 3.86 6.09
CA ILE A 40 6.84 3.46 5.96
C ILE A 40 6.46 3.25 4.49
N LEU A 41 6.85 4.18 3.61
CA LEU A 41 6.57 4.07 2.17
C LEU A 41 7.21 2.82 1.56
N ASP A 42 8.48 2.56 1.89
CA ASP A 42 9.21 1.38 1.42
C ASP A 42 8.63 0.08 1.99
N ARG A 43 8.14 0.12 3.24
CA ARG A 43 7.38 -1.00 3.81
C ARG A 43 6.10 -1.26 3.04
N LEU A 44 5.31 -0.22 2.70
CA LEU A 44 4.08 -0.38 1.90
C LEU A 44 4.39 -0.88 0.48
N TYR A 45 5.48 -0.40 -0.12
CA TYR A 45 5.94 -0.84 -1.44
C TYR A 45 6.27 -2.33 -1.44
N ARG A 46 6.94 -2.83 -0.39
CA ARG A 46 7.51 -4.19 -0.41
C ARG A 46 6.71 -5.24 0.33
N LYS A 47 6.11 -4.86 1.44
CA LYS A 47 5.48 -5.73 2.43
C LYS A 47 4.04 -5.30 2.67
N TYR A 48 3.54 -5.62 3.85
CA TYR A 48 2.30 -5.11 4.40
C TYR A 48 2.60 -4.15 5.55
N ILE A 49 1.66 -3.27 5.85
CA ILE A 49 1.72 -2.35 6.99
C ILE A 49 1.23 -3.08 8.24
N ALA A 50 1.95 -2.98 9.34
CA ALA A 50 1.51 -3.52 10.62
C ALA A 50 0.35 -2.69 11.19
N TYR A 51 -0.52 -3.31 11.99
CA TYR A 51 -1.69 -2.62 12.55
C TYR A 51 -1.32 -1.31 13.28
N ASP A 52 -0.30 -1.37 14.12
CA ASP A 52 0.17 -0.22 14.92
C ASP A 52 0.77 0.92 14.08
N ASP A 53 1.15 0.64 12.82
CA ASP A 53 1.69 1.64 11.90
C ASP A 53 0.61 2.25 10.97
N LEU A 54 -0.64 1.78 11.02
CA LEU A 54 -1.72 2.31 10.16
C LEU A 54 -1.98 3.79 10.38
N ASP A 55 -1.88 4.27 11.62
CA ASP A 55 -2.03 5.71 11.92
C ASP A 55 -0.90 6.54 11.31
N LYS A 56 0.32 6.01 11.25
CA LYS A 56 1.45 6.69 10.60
C LYS A 56 1.23 6.80 9.09
N VAL A 57 0.70 5.74 8.44
CA VAL A 57 0.34 5.81 7.03
C VAL A 57 -0.78 6.85 6.79
N SER A 58 -1.80 6.88 7.64
CA SER A 58 -2.86 7.91 7.55
C SER A 58 -2.29 9.33 7.68
N GLN A 59 -1.34 9.56 8.59
CA GLN A 59 -0.65 10.84 8.75
C GLN A 59 0.19 11.20 7.51
N LEU A 60 0.91 10.23 6.95
CA LEU A 60 1.67 10.38 5.71
C LEU A 60 0.76 10.79 4.54
N VAL A 61 -0.36 10.09 4.34
CA VAL A 61 -1.30 10.44 3.26
C VAL A 61 -1.90 11.82 3.48
N SER A 62 -2.26 12.16 4.72
CA SER A 62 -2.76 13.50 5.07
C SER A 62 -1.73 14.59 4.76
N SER A 63 -0.46 14.37 5.10
CA SER A 63 0.61 15.33 4.83
C SER A 63 0.87 15.51 3.33
N LEU A 64 0.80 14.42 2.56
CA LEU A 64 0.91 14.45 1.09
C LEU A 64 -0.21 15.28 0.44
N ARG A 65 -1.43 15.23 0.98
CA ARG A 65 -2.59 16.01 0.48
C ARG A 65 -2.55 17.46 0.90
N SER A 66 -2.19 17.73 2.16
CA SER A 66 -2.28 19.08 2.74
C SER A 66 -1.06 19.95 2.47
N ASN A 67 0.03 19.39 1.93
CA ASN A 67 1.24 20.15 1.67
C ASN A 67 1.28 20.69 0.22
N PRO A 68 0.92 21.97 -0.01
CA PRO A 68 0.95 22.57 -1.34
C PRO A 68 2.37 22.62 -1.95
N ALA A 69 3.43 22.54 -1.13
CA ALA A 69 4.80 22.54 -1.62
C ALA A 69 5.19 21.21 -2.32
N LEU A 70 4.51 20.10 -2.01
CA LEU A 70 4.79 18.81 -2.66
C LEU A 70 4.29 18.78 -4.11
N MET A 71 3.38 19.68 -4.50
CA MET A 71 2.81 19.77 -5.85
C MET A 71 2.39 18.39 -6.36
N LEU A 72 1.49 17.74 -5.62
CA LEU A 72 1.04 16.37 -5.91
C LEU A 72 0.38 16.31 -7.29
N ASP A 73 0.83 15.38 -8.13
CA ASP A 73 0.18 15.12 -9.41
C ASP A 73 -1.21 14.52 -9.18
N LYS A 74 -2.23 15.14 -9.80
CA LYS A 74 -3.62 14.72 -9.69
C LYS A 74 -3.83 13.26 -10.09
N LYS A 75 -2.99 12.70 -10.97
CA LYS A 75 -3.10 11.30 -11.40
C LYS A 75 -2.91 10.30 -10.25
N TYR A 76 -2.24 10.70 -9.17
CA TYR A 76 -1.98 9.87 -7.99
C TYR A 76 -3.01 10.03 -6.87
N LEU A 77 -4.00 10.91 -7.02
CA LEU A 77 -5.05 11.07 -6.01
C LEU A 77 -5.81 9.77 -5.78
N LYS A 78 -6.10 9.01 -6.85
CA LYS A 78 -6.72 7.68 -6.76
C LYS A 78 -5.93 6.69 -5.90
N ASN A 79 -4.59 6.76 -5.93
CA ASN A 79 -3.74 5.90 -5.12
C ASN A 79 -3.85 6.26 -3.64
N LEU A 80 -3.86 7.56 -3.32
CA LEU A 80 -4.04 8.04 -1.95
C LEU A 80 -5.45 7.71 -1.42
N ASP A 81 -6.49 7.89 -2.24
CA ASP A 81 -7.87 7.58 -1.87
C ASP A 81 -8.01 6.07 -1.56
N ALA A 82 -7.40 5.22 -2.39
CA ALA A 82 -7.37 3.77 -2.18
C ALA A 82 -6.65 3.40 -0.87
N ILE A 83 -5.50 4.01 -0.57
CA ILE A 83 -4.77 3.77 0.68
C ILE A 83 -5.64 4.15 1.89
N GLU A 84 -6.26 5.33 1.89
CA GLU A 84 -7.12 5.78 3.00
C GLU A 84 -8.28 4.82 3.24
N HIS A 85 -9.02 4.44 2.19
CA HIS A 85 -10.11 3.49 2.32
C HIS A 85 -9.65 2.11 2.82
N CYS A 86 -8.51 1.60 2.35
CA CYS A 86 -7.96 0.34 2.83
C CYS A 86 -7.50 0.41 4.30
N ILE A 87 -6.98 1.56 4.77
CA ILE A 87 -6.65 1.77 6.18
C ILE A 87 -7.92 1.73 7.04
N GLU A 88 -8.94 2.48 6.66
CA GLU A 88 -10.22 2.52 7.39
C GLU A 88 -10.85 1.13 7.45
N SER A 89 -10.89 0.44 6.31
CA SER A 89 -11.40 -0.92 6.21
C SER A 89 -10.62 -1.89 7.10
N ALA A 90 -9.28 -1.84 7.08
CA ALA A 90 -8.44 -2.69 7.94
C ALA A 90 -8.69 -2.44 9.43
N LYS A 91 -8.86 -1.17 9.84
CA LYS A 91 -9.17 -0.80 11.24
C LYS A 91 -10.55 -1.30 11.67
N VAL A 92 -11.57 -1.07 10.84
CA VAL A 92 -12.94 -1.55 11.11
C VAL A 92 -12.97 -3.08 11.13
N PHE A 93 -12.23 -3.72 10.23
CA PHE A 93 -12.18 -5.16 10.16
C PHE A 93 -11.59 -5.77 11.43
N TYR A 94 -10.42 -5.30 11.84
CA TYR A 94 -9.80 -5.74 13.08
C TYR A 94 -10.70 -5.49 14.30
N LYS A 95 -11.35 -4.32 14.39
CA LYS A 95 -12.24 -3.97 15.50
C LYS A 95 -13.44 -4.93 15.61
N ASN A 96 -14.01 -5.33 14.49
CA ASN A 96 -15.25 -6.11 14.48
C ASN A 96 -15.00 -7.63 14.55
N TRP A 97 -13.91 -8.11 13.98
CA TRP A 97 -13.62 -9.55 13.85
C TRP A 97 -12.40 -10.03 14.65
N GLY A 98 -11.56 -9.13 15.17
CA GLY A 98 -10.33 -9.48 15.90
C GLY A 98 -9.21 -10.05 15.02
N GLU A 99 -9.43 -10.12 13.72
CA GLU A 99 -8.46 -10.60 12.73
C GLU A 99 -7.91 -9.42 11.93
N TYR A 100 -6.58 -9.35 11.78
CA TYR A 100 -5.95 -8.27 11.06
C TYR A 100 -5.68 -8.64 9.60
N VAL A 101 -6.49 -8.07 8.69
CA VAL A 101 -6.24 -8.12 7.25
C VAL A 101 -5.51 -6.84 6.83
N PRO A 102 -4.21 -6.92 6.51
CA PRO A 102 -3.35 -5.74 6.50
C PRO A 102 -3.49 -4.89 5.25
N LEU A 103 -3.06 -3.63 5.36
CA LEU A 103 -2.82 -2.78 4.20
C LEU A 103 -1.60 -3.30 3.43
N LYS A 104 -1.76 -3.64 2.15
CA LYS A 104 -0.66 -4.03 1.25
C LYS A 104 -0.96 -3.69 -0.21
N VAL A 105 0.07 -3.63 -1.03
CA VAL A 105 -0.08 -3.69 -2.50
C VAL A 105 -0.24 -5.15 -2.92
N GLY A 106 -1.15 -5.42 -3.85
CA GLY A 106 -1.30 -6.77 -4.42
C GLY A 106 -1.96 -6.78 -5.78
N VAL A 107 -2.02 -7.97 -6.38
CA VAL A 107 -2.61 -8.18 -7.71
C VAL A 107 -4.13 -8.22 -7.62
N THR A 108 -4.81 -7.56 -8.57
CA THR A 108 -6.28 -7.46 -8.62
C THR A 108 -6.93 -8.40 -9.64
N ASP A 109 -6.17 -8.85 -10.65
CA ASP A 109 -6.69 -9.73 -11.69
C ASP A 109 -6.80 -11.19 -11.26
N VAL A 110 -7.90 -11.84 -11.67
CA VAL A 110 -8.10 -13.29 -11.55
C VAL A 110 -7.34 -14.01 -12.69
N PRO A 111 -6.68 -15.17 -12.45
CA PRO A 111 -6.67 -15.94 -11.21
C PRO A 111 -5.61 -15.50 -10.18
N TYR A 112 -4.66 -14.66 -10.55
CA TYR A 112 -3.50 -14.30 -9.73
C TYR A 112 -3.86 -13.71 -8.35
N TYR A 113 -4.97 -12.99 -8.27
CA TYR A 113 -5.55 -12.49 -7.02
C TYR A 113 -5.72 -13.61 -5.97
N ILE A 114 -6.21 -14.79 -6.36
CA ILE A 114 -6.48 -15.90 -5.44
C ILE A 114 -5.19 -16.40 -4.81
N ASP A 115 -4.10 -16.44 -5.58
CA ASP A 115 -2.80 -16.87 -5.09
C ASP A 115 -2.17 -15.81 -4.17
N ASP A 116 -2.30 -14.51 -4.50
CA ASP A 116 -1.81 -13.40 -3.69
C ASP A 116 -2.53 -13.27 -2.33
N GLU A 117 -3.84 -13.56 -2.28
CA GLU A 117 -4.61 -13.62 -1.03
C GLU A 117 -4.18 -14.76 -0.11
N ARG A 118 -3.68 -15.86 -0.68
CA ARG A 118 -3.24 -17.03 0.09
C ARG A 118 -1.82 -16.90 0.63
N LEU A 119 -1.09 -15.82 0.29
CA LEU A 119 0.27 -15.60 0.77
C LEU A 119 0.28 -15.34 2.28
N PRO A 120 0.89 -16.22 3.10
CA PRO A 120 1.03 -15.98 4.53
C PRO A 120 1.95 -14.78 4.81
N LEU A 121 1.69 -14.05 5.90
CA LEU A 121 2.42 -12.83 6.25
C LEU A 121 3.91 -13.08 6.51
N GLU A 122 4.26 -14.27 6.97
CA GLU A 122 5.64 -14.70 7.23
C GLU A 122 6.50 -14.65 5.95
N LEU A 123 5.89 -14.85 4.77
CA LEU A 123 6.61 -14.70 3.50
C LEU A 123 6.92 -13.23 3.18
N TYR A 124 6.04 -12.30 3.55
CA TYR A 124 6.33 -10.87 3.46
C TYR A 124 7.39 -10.45 4.48
N ASP A 125 7.33 -10.99 5.70
CA ASP A 125 8.33 -10.72 6.74
C ASP A 125 9.73 -11.18 6.33
N ALA A 126 9.82 -12.32 5.63
CA ALA A 126 11.07 -12.86 5.10
C ALA A 126 11.69 -12.03 3.94
N LEU A 127 10.95 -11.11 3.31
CA LEU A 127 11.49 -10.28 2.22
C LEU A 127 12.62 -9.37 2.71
N THR A 128 13.73 -9.39 1.97
CA THR A 128 14.85 -8.46 2.12
C THR A 128 14.71 -7.26 1.16
N ASN A 129 15.62 -6.29 1.25
CA ASN A 129 15.61 -5.14 0.34
C ASN A 129 15.96 -5.51 -1.12
N ASP A 130 16.65 -6.63 -1.32
CA ASP A 130 17.06 -7.13 -2.63
C ASP A 130 15.95 -7.95 -3.30
N ASP A 131 14.98 -8.44 -2.52
CA ASP A 131 13.87 -9.24 -3.04
C ASP A 131 12.80 -8.36 -3.70
N PRO A 132 12.36 -8.64 -4.94
CA PRO A 132 11.27 -7.91 -5.54
C PRO A 132 9.97 -8.14 -4.74
N PRO A 133 9.10 -7.12 -4.60
CA PRO A 133 7.81 -7.28 -3.95
C PRO A 133 6.94 -8.31 -4.67
N PHE A 134 6.05 -8.99 -3.94
CA PHE A 134 5.20 -10.05 -4.50
C PHE A 134 4.32 -9.58 -5.67
N TRP A 135 3.83 -8.34 -5.64
CA TRP A 135 3.01 -7.78 -6.71
C TRP A 135 3.78 -7.48 -8.01
N LEU A 136 5.11 -7.57 -7.99
CA LEU A 136 5.97 -7.53 -9.19
C LEU A 136 6.36 -8.93 -9.71
N ARG A 137 5.94 -10.01 -9.05
CA ARG A 137 6.29 -11.40 -9.41
C ARG A 137 5.29 -12.05 -10.36
#